data_AF-A0A967JNH3-F1
#
_entry.id   AF-A0A967JNH3-F1
#
_cell.length_a   1.000
_cell.length_b   1.000
_cell.length_c   1.000
_cell.angle_alpha   90.00
_cell.angle_beta   90.00
_cell.angle_gamma   90.00
#
_symmetry.space_group_name_H-M   'P 1'
#
loop_
_entity.id
_entity.type
_entity.pdbx_description
1 polymer ?
#
loop_
_entity_poly.entity_id
_entity_poly.type
_entity_poly.pdbx_seq_one_letter_code
_entity_poly.pdbx_strand_id
1 'polypeptide(L)' 'TLDAVGITTNKQVIPDDPNPPLRPSGIRLGTPAATTRGMGEREMERIAGWIVDALRAHRDAGRLGELRRAVDRCC' A
#
# COMPACT_ATOMS: atom_id res chain seq x y z
N THR A 1 -8.31 -2.62 -0.91
CA THR A 1 -7.91 -1.76 0.21
C THR A 1 -6.84 -0.76 -0.19
N LEU A 2 -5.61 -1.19 -0.50
CA LEU A 2 -4.52 -0.26 -0.86
C LEU A 2 -4.82 0.56 -2.14
N ASP A 3 -5.45 -0.07 -3.13
CA ASP A 3 -5.86 0.61 -4.36
C ASP A 3 -6.86 1.76 -4.10
N ALA A 4 -7.75 1.59 -3.11
CA ALA A 4 -8.73 2.62 -2.71
C ALA A 4 -8.07 3.87 -2.11
N VAL A 5 -6.87 3.73 -1.51
CA VAL A 5 -6.10 4.86 -0.98
C VAL A 5 -5.05 5.37 -1.96
N GLY A 6 -5.01 4.86 -3.19
CA GLY A 6 -4.06 5.29 -4.22
C GLY A 6 -2.67 4.68 -4.13
N ILE A 7 -2.51 3.60 -3.37
CA ILE A 7 -1.27 2.83 -3.28
C ILE A 7 -1.42 1.57 -4.12
N THR A 8 -0.86 1.57 -5.32
CA THR A 8 -0.91 0.44 -6.24
C THR A 8 0.15 -0.61 -5.90
N THR A 9 -0.29 -1.83 -5.64
CA THR A 9 0.58 -2.97 -5.32
C THR A 9 0.14 -4.22 -6.09
N ASN A 10 0.99 -5.25 -6.13
CA ASN A 10 0.64 -6.53 -6.71
C ASN A 10 0.49 -7.60 -5.62
N LYS A 11 -0.55 -8.44 -5.72
CA LYS A 11 -0.73 -9.62 -4.87
C LYS A 11 0.28 -10.68 -5.30
N GLN A 12 0.97 -11.29 -4.34
CA GLN A 12 2.04 -12.23 -4.63
C GLN A 12 2.04 -13.40 -3.64
N VAL A 13 2.33 -14.59 -4.15
CA VAL A 13 2.48 -15.83 -3.37
C VAL A 13 3.69 -15.69 -2.44
N ILE A 14 3.54 -16.12 -1.19
CA ILE A 14 4.64 -16.21 -0.21
C ILE A 14 5.19 -17.64 -0.16
N PRO A 15 6.41 -17.88 0.37
CA PRO A 15 6.86 -19.23 0.67
C PRO A 15 5.82 -19.95 1.54
N ASP A 16 5.49 -21.19 1.15
CA ASP A 16 4.48 -22.02 1.82
C ASP A 16 3.09 -21.36 1.98
N ASP A 17 2.66 -20.59 0.97
CA ASP A 17 1.36 -19.90 1.01
C ASP A 17 0.20 -20.90 1.19
N PRO A 18 -0.61 -20.77 2.26
CA PRO A 18 -1.76 -21.65 2.48
C PRO A 18 -2.88 -21.40 1.47
N ASN A 19 -2.86 -20.27 0.76
CA ASN A 19 -3.91 -19.87 -0.17
C ASN A 19 -3.55 -20.17 -1.63
N PRO A 20 -4.57 -20.41 -2.49
CA PRO A 20 -4.35 -20.71 -3.90
C PRO A 20 -3.73 -19.53 -4.67
N PRO A 21 -3.05 -19.78 -5.81
CA PRO A 21 -2.32 -18.74 -6.56
C PRO A 21 -3.17 -17.55 -7.03
N LEU A 22 -4.48 -17.72 -7.21
CA LEU A 22 -5.40 -16.64 -7.60
C LEU A 22 -5.81 -15.73 -6.43
N ARG A 23 -5.54 -16.15 -5.19
CA ARG A 23 -5.80 -15.40 -3.96
C ARG A 23 -4.66 -15.57 -2.96
N PRO A 24 -3.45 -15.13 -3.30
CA PRO A 24 -2.30 -15.34 -2.44
C PRO A 24 -2.39 -14.48 -1.16
N SER A 25 -1.60 -14.85 -0.15
CA SER A 25 -1.57 -14.19 1.16
C SER A 25 -0.68 -12.95 1.21
N GLY A 26 0.19 -12.75 0.21
CA GLY A 26 1.20 -11.69 0.20
C GLY A 26 0.94 -10.53 -0.74
N ILE A 27 1.73 -9.47 -0.54
CA ILE A 27 1.87 -8.35 -1.46
C ILE A 27 3.35 -8.10 -1.76
N ARG A 28 3.65 -7.67 -2.99
CA ARG A 28 4.99 -7.23 -3.38
C ARG A 28 5.03 -5.71 -3.48
N LEU A 29 6.04 -5.13 -2.84
CA LEU A 29 6.33 -3.70 -2.85
C LEU A 29 7.68 -3.45 -3.51
N GLY A 30 7.80 -2.33 -4.23
CA GLY A 30 9.04 -1.88 -4.84
C GLY A 30 9.15 -0.38 -4.77
N THR A 31 10.35 0.13 -4.52
CA THR A 31 10.68 1.55 -4.45
C THR A 31 11.10 2.23 -5.76
N PRO A 32 11.49 1.54 -6.88
CA PRO A 32 12.05 2.23 -8.05
C PRO A 32 11.21 3.40 -8.57
N ALA A 33 9.89 3.22 -8.70
CA ALA A 33 9.00 4.27 -9.21
C ALA A 33 8.92 5.50 -8.28
N ALA A 34 9.00 5.28 -6.96
CA ALA A 34 8.98 6.36 -5.98
C ALA A 34 10.34 7.07 -5.92
N THR A 35 11.43 6.31 -5.95
CA THR A 35 12.80 6.85 -5.99
C THR A 35 13.07 7.67 -7.25
N THR A 36 12.58 7.24 -8.43
CA THR A 36 12.69 8.02 -9.68
C THR A 36 11.93 9.36 -9.60
N ARG A 37 10.87 9.45 -8.79
CA ARG A 37 10.14 10.70 -8.52
C ARG A 37 10.78 11.58 -7.44
N GLY A 38 11.96 11.19 -6.93
CA GLY A 38 12.69 11.95 -5.92
C GLY A 38 12.25 11.70 -4.48
N MET A 39 11.43 10.68 -4.22
CA MET A 39 11.04 10.31 -2.85
C MET A 39 12.21 9.64 -2.12
N GLY A 40 12.50 10.09 -0.91
CA GLY A 40 13.54 9.56 -0.03
C GLY A 40 13.00 8.79 1.16
N GLU A 41 13.83 8.60 2.18
CA GLU A 41 13.52 7.80 3.36
C GLU A 41 12.30 8.30 4.14
N ARG A 42 12.17 9.63 4.28
CA ARG A 42 11.05 10.26 5.01
C ARG A 42 9.72 10.02 4.31
N GLU A 43 9.69 10.07 2.98
CA GLU A 43 8.50 9.76 2.20
C GLU A 43 8.17 8.27 2.29
N MET A 44 9.18 7.39 2.25
CA MET A 44 8.98 5.94 2.41
C MET A 44 8.37 5.58 3.77
N GLU A 45 8.83 6.22 4.85
CA GLU A 45 8.27 6.01 6.19
C GLU A 45 6.79 6.41 6.26
N ARG A 46 6.43 7.55 5.65
CA ARG A 46 5.03 7.99 5.54
C ARG A 46 4.17 7.01 4.73
N ILE A 47 4.67 6.55 3.59
CA ILE A 47 3.98 5.57 2.74
C ILE A 47 3.76 4.27 3.51
N ALA A 48 4.77 3.78 4.25
CA ALA A 48 4.64 2.59 5.07
C ALA A 48 3.56 2.77 6.16
N GLY A 49 3.51 3.93 6.80
CA GLY A 49 2.44 4.28 7.75
C GLY A 49 1.05 4.22 7.13
N TRP A 50 0.85 4.81 5.95
CA TRP A 50 -0.43 4.76 5.24
C TRP A 50 -0.85 3.35 4.83
N ILE A 51 0.11 2.50 4.44
CA ILE A 51 -0.16 1.09 4.13
C ILE A 51 -0.72 0.38 5.38
N VAL A 52 -0.06 0.54 6.52
CA VAL A 52 -0.50 -0.10 7.78
C VAL A 52 -1.88 0.41 8.20
N ASP A 53 -2.09 1.73 8.16
CA ASP A 53 -3.37 2.33 8.53
C ASP A 53 -4.51 1.87 7.61
N ALA A 54 -4.27 1.81 6.30
CA ALA A 54 -5.26 1.33 5.34
C ALA A 54 -5.63 -0.14 5.57
N LEU A 55 -4.66 -1.00 5.87
CA LEU A 55 -4.89 -2.41 6.16
C LEU A 55 -5.66 -2.61 7.48
N ARG A 56 -5.33 -1.84 8.52
CA ARG A 56 -6.05 -1.87 9.81
C ARG A 56 -7.48 -1.35 9.68
N ALA A 57 -7.66 -0.26 8.95
CA ALA A 57 -8.95 0.40 8.74
C ALA A 57 -9.68 -0.08 7.46
N HIS A 58 -9.42 -1.30 6.97
CA HIS A 58 -9.92 -1.78 5.69
C HIS A 58 -11.45 -1.83 5.55
N ARG A 59 -12.20 -1.72 6.65
CA ARG A 59 -13.67 -1.66 6.69
C ARG A 59 -14.22 -0.24 6.89
N ASP A 60 -13.37 0.74 7.21
CA ASP A 60 -13.77 2.11 7.46
C ASP A 60 -13.55 2.95 6.20
N ALA A 61 -14.62 3.13 5.43
CA ALA A 61 -14.58 3.93 4.20
C ALA A 61 -14.22 5.41 4.46
N GLY A 62 -14.58 5.96 5.62
CA GLY A 62 -14.24 7.34 5.99
C GLY A 62 -12.74 7.51 6.15
N ARG A 63 -12.13 6.60 6.93
CA ARG A 63 -10.68 6.57 7.13
C ARG A 63 -9.90 6.32 5.84
N LEU A 64 -10.38 5.42 4.98
CA LEU A 64 -9.77 5.19 3.66
C LEU A 64 -9.84 6.46 2.78
N GLY A 65 -10.94 7.22 2.83
CA GLY A 65 -11.06 8.50 2.12
C GLY A 65 -10.08 9.57 2.64
N GLU A 66 -9.82 9.62 3.95
CA GLU A 66 -8.80 10.50 4.53
C GLU A 66 -7.39 10.14 4.07
N LEU A 67 -7.06 8.85 4.09
CA LEU A 67 -5.77 8.33 3.63
C LEU A 67 -5.56 8.60 2.15
N ARG A 68 -6.59 8.43 1.31
CA ARG A 68 -6.52 8.78 -0.11
C ARG A 68 -6.12 10.24 -0.32
N ARG A 69 -6.79 11.16 0.39
CA ARG A 69 -6.45 12.60 0.34
C ARG A 69 -5.04 12.89 0.84
N ALA A 70 -4.53 12.12 1.81
CA ALA A 70 -3.17 12.28 2.29
C ALA A 70 -2.12 11.82 1.27
N VAL A 71 -2.39 10.71 0.57
CA VAL A 71 -1.56 10.19 -0.52
C VAL A 71 -1.56 11.17 -1.71
N ASP A 72 -2.72 11.66 -2.11
CA ASP A 72 -2.86 12.62 -3.23
C ASP A 72 -2.16 13.97 -2.95
N ARG A 73 -1.94 14.36 -1.69
CA ARG A 73 -1.15 15.56 -1.34
C ARG A 73 0.35 15.33 -1.37
N CYS A 74 0.79 14.07 -1.41
CA CYS A 74 2.20 13.71 -1.36
C CYS A 74 2.81 13.53 -2.75
N CYS A 75 1.97 13.22 -3.75
CA CYS A 75 2.33 12.99 -5.14
C CYS A 75 1.87 14.15 -5.99
#